data_AF-A0A257VTR9-F1
#
_entry.id   AF-A0A257VTR9-F1
#
_cell.length_a   1.000
_cell.length_b   1.000
_cell.length_c   1.000
_cell.angle_alpha   90.00
_cell.angle_beta   90.00
_cell.angle_gamma   90.00
#
_symmetry.space_group_name_H-M   'P 1'
#
loop_
_entity.id
_entity.type
_entity.pdbx_description
1 polymer ?
#
loop_
_entity_poly.entity_id
_entity_poly.type
_entity_poly.pdbx_seq_one_letter_code
_entity_poly.pdbx_strand_id
1 'polypeptide(L)'
;MFRLRNSALAVLLAGYCLAQSSSQYVTPEIRRVGDKLACLCGACKNTVATCQMLECHYSLPARQRIAKMQKEGSADAVIIDEFVKREGKKALAEPPNEGFGIMALATPVLAIGAGLGLIGWFFRRYRKPNAVPVMTDEEVRKYQDQIDKEFSKLD
;
A
#
# COMPACT_ATOMS: atom_id res chain seq x y z
N MET A 1 -51.31 -4.98 35.32
CA MET A 1 -51.36 -4.89 33.84
C MET A 1 -50.79 -3.57 33.29
N PHE A 2 -51.09 -2.41 33.87
CA PHE A 2 -50.58 -1.11 33.36
C PHE A 2 -49.05 -0.91 33.42
N ARG A 3 -48.35 -1.43 34.44
CA ARG A 3 -46.88 -1.31 34.55
C ARG A 3 -46.12 -2.07 33.45
N LEU A 4 -46.61 -3.23 33.02
CA LEU A 4 -46.01 -4.01 31.92
C LEU A 4 -46.21 -3.31 30.57
N ARG A 5 -47.38 -2.70 30.35
CA ARG A 5 -47.68 -1.97 29.11
C ARG A 5 -46.82 -0.71 28.93
N ASN A 6 -46.60 0.02 30.02
CA ASN A 6 -45.75 1.22 29.99
C ASN A 6 -44.26 0.86 29.85
N SER A 7 -43.82 -0.25 30.43
CA SER A 7 -42.45 -0.73 30.27
C SER A 7 -42.18 -1.23 28.85
N ALA A 8 -43.15 -1.94 28.24
CA ALA A 8 -43.05 -2.34 26.83
C ALA A 8 -43.00 -1.14 25.86
N LEU A 9 -43.80 -0.09 26.12
CA LEU A 9 -43.74 1.15 25.35
C LEU A 9 -42.39 1.87 25.50
N ALA A 10 -41.81 1.88 26.71
CA ALA A 10 -40.50 2.48 26.94
C ALA A 10 -39.37 1.72 26.21
N VAL A 11 -39.43 0.39 26.16
CA VAL A 11 -38.47 -0.45 25.41
C VAL A 11 -38.60 -0.23 23.90
N LEU A 12 -39.84 -0.14 23.38
CA LEU A 12 -40.07 0.17 21.97
C LEU A 12 -39.56 1.55 21.58
N LEU A 13 -39.76 2.57 22.44
CA LEU A 13 -39.27 3.92 22.20
C LEU A 13 -37.74 3.98 22.22
N ALA A 14 -37.10 3.29 23.18
CA ALA A 14 -35.65 3.19 23.25
C ALA A 14 -35.05 2.46 22.05
N GLY A 15 -35.70 1.40 21.56
CA GLY A 15 -35.31 0.70 20.33
C GLY A 15 -35.38 1.60 19.09
N TYR A 16 -36.40 2.46 19.00
CA TYR A 16 -36.53 3.42 17.91
C TYR A 16 -35.43 4.49 17.92
N CYS A 17 -35.01 4.95 19.10
CA CYS A 17 -33.90 5.90 19.24
C CYS A 17 -32.54 5.28 18.86
N LEU A 18 -32.30 4.01 19.19
CA LEU A 18 -31.04 3.34 18.84
C LEU A 18 -30.90 3.06 17.33
N ALA A 19 -32.01 2.99 16.59
CA ALA A 19 -31.99 2.86 15.13
C ALA A 19 -31.44 4.11 14.42
N GLN A 20 -31.47 5.29 15.06
CA GLN A 20 -30.95 6.55 14.49
C GLN A 20 -29.45 6.78 14.80
N SER A 21 -28.67 5.72 15.03
CA SER A 21 -27.22 5.86 15.22
C SER A 21 -26.59 6.58 14.01
N SER A 22 -25.79 7.60 14.30
CA SER A 22 -25.10 8.54 13.38
C SER A 22 -24.16 7.90 12.36
N SER A 23 -24.09 6.56 12.30
CA SER A 23 -23.39 5.80 11.26
C SER A 23 -23.96 6.01 9.86
N GLN A 24 -25.17 6.58 9.76
CA GLN A 24 -25.91 6.76 8.50
C GLN A 24 -25.36 7.85 7.56
N TYR A 25 -24.36 8.64 7.97
CA TYR A 25 -23.79 9.69 7.12
C TYR A 25 -22.90 9.19 5.98
N VAL A 26 -22.39 7.95 6.06
CA VAL A 26 -21.58 7.33 5.01
C VAL A 26 -22.11 5.92 4.76
N THR A 27 -23.09 5.83 3.85
CA THR A 27 -23.59 4.53 3.39
C THR A 27 -22.47 3.78 2.64
N PRO A 28 -22.52 2.43 2.57
CA PRO A 28 -21.48 1.66 1.88
C PRO A 28 -21.33 2.06 0.40
N GLU A 29 -22.39 2.54 -0.24
CA GLU A 29 -22.37 3.06 -1.61
C GLU A 29 -21.58 4.36 -1.69
N ILE A 30 -21.85 5.32 -0.81
CA ILE A 30 -21.13 6.60 -0.76
C ILE A 30 -19.66 6.37 -0.42
N ARG A 31 -19.38 5.41 0.48
CA ARG A 31 -18.02 5.04 0.87
C ARG A 31 -17.18 4.56 -0.30
N ARG A 32 -17.75 3.71 -1.16
CA ARG A 32 -17.07 3.12 -2.33
C ARG A 32 -16.51 4.17 -3.30
N VAL A 33 -17.24 5.27 -3.47
CA VAL A 33 -16.81 6.41 -4.29
C VAL A 33 -15.94 7.35 -3.47
N GLY A 34 -16.33 7.64 -2.22
CA GLY A 34 -15.63 8.57 -1.34
C GLY A 34 -14.23 8.12 -0.91
N ASP A 35 -13.93 6.82 -0.93
CA ASP A 35 -12.59 6.28 -0.68
C ASP A 35 -11.62 6.58 -1.84
N LYS A 36 -12.14 6.73 -3.06
CA LYS A 36 -11.35 7.07 -4.26
C LYS A 36 -11.12 8.58 -4.39
N LEU A 37 -11.82 9.40 -3.61
CA LEU A 37 -11.78 10.85 -3.66
C LEU A 37 -11.03 11.43 -2.46
N ALA A 38 -10.03 12.26 -2.71
CA ALA A 38 -9.32 13.01 -1.69
C ALA A 38 -10.17 14.17 -1.16
N CYS A 39 -10.08 14.43 0.15
CA CYS A 39 -10.69 15.62 0.74
C CYS A 39 -9.79 16.84 0.50
N LEU A 40 -10.31 17.87 -0.14
CA LEU A 40 -9.58 19.10 -0.48
C LEU A 40 -9.79 20.21 0.55
N CYS A 41 -10.12 19.83 1.79
CA CYS A 41 -10.42 20.77 2.87
C CYS A 41 -9.21 21.58 3.37
N GLY A 42 -7.98 21.21 2.96
CA GLY A 42 -6.73 21.86 3.37
C GLY A 42 -6.25 21.52 4.79
N ALA A 43 -7.16 21.28 5.74
CA ALA A 43 -6.84 20.90 7.11
C ALA A 43 -6.59 19.39 7.30
N CYS A 44 -7.25 18.58 6.47
CA CYS A 44 -7.34 17.13 6.58
C CYS A 44 -6.72 16.47 5.35
N LYS A 45 -5.88 15.45 5.54
CA LYS A 45 -5.27 14.67 4.45
C LYS A 45 -5.95 13.29 4.27
N ASN A 46 -7.24 13.23 4.55
CA ASN A 46 -8.04 12.01 4.47
C ASN A 46 -8.87 11.99 3.18
N THR A 47 -9.49 10.86 2.88
CA THR A 47 -10.46 10.73 1.79
C THR A 47 -11.80 11.34 2.18
N VAL A 48 -12.66 11.61 1.19
CA VAL A 48 -14.04 12.10 1.44
C VAL A 48 -14.82 11.11 2.30
N ALA A 49 -14.57 9.80 2.17
CA ALA A 49 -15.18 8.78 3.01
C ALA A 49 -14.61 8.71 4.45
N THR A 50 -13.28 8.84 4.62
CA THR A 50 -12.61 8.65 5.93
C THR A 50 -12.45 9.93 6.77
N CYS A 51 -12.91 11.08 6.26
CA CYS A 51 -12.92 12.33 7.02
C CYS A 51 -13.89 12.25 8.22
N GLN A 52 -13.37 12.41 9.44
CA GLN A 52 -14.15 12.34 10.70
C GLN A 52 -14.60 13.72 11.22
N MET A 53 -14.30 14.81 10.52
CA MET A 53 -14.79 16.14 10.88
C MET A 53 -16.31 16.21 10.66
N LEU A 54 -17.07 16.56 11.71
CA LEU A 54 -18.54 16.64 11.65
C LEU A 54 -19.04 17.67 10.63
N GLU A 55 -18.36 18.82 10.52
CA GLU A 55 -18.77 19.92 9.62
C GLU A 55 -17.59 20.41 8.76
N CYS A 56 -17.00 19.49 7.99
CA CYS A 56 -16.05 19.91 6.98
C CYS A 56 -16.77 20.57 5.81
N HIS A 57 -16.36 21.79 5.46
CA HIS A 57 -16.91 22.57 4.34
C HIS A 57 -16.80 21.85 2.98
N TYR A 58 -15.89 20.89 2.84
CA TYR A 58 -15.67 20.15 1.59
C TYR A 58 -16.28 18.74 1.62
N SER A 59 -15.99 17.93 2.65
CA SER A 59 -16.40 16.51 2.64
C SER A 59 -17.91 16.33 2.79
N LEU A 60 -18.60 17.21 3.52
CA LEU A 60 -20.04 17.15 3.72
C LEU A 60 -20.82 17.36 2.40
N PRO A 61 -20.63 18.46 1.65
CA PRO A 61 -21.30 18.64 0.36
C PRO A 61 -20.82 17.64 -0.70
N ALA A 62 -19.58 17.15 -0.63
CA ALA A 62 -19.10 16.11 -1.52
C ALA A 62 -19.88 14.80 -1.32
N ARG A 63 -20.07 14.34 -0.07
CA ARG A 63 -20.88 13.15 0.24
C ARG A 63 -22.33 13.30 -0.22
N GLN A 64 -22.92 14.47 -0.01
CA GLN A 64 -24.28 14.76 -0.45
C GLN A 64 -24.42 14.71 -1.98
N ARG A 65 -23.43 15.21 -2.73
CA ARG A 65 -23.41 15.10 -4.20
C ARG A 65 -23.26 13.65 -4.66
N ILE A 66 -22.35 12.89 -4.06
CA ILE A 66 -22.18 11.46 -4.38
C ILE A 66 -23.51 10.74 -4.14
N ALA A 67 -24.15 10.96 -3.00
CA ALA A 67 -25.44 10.37 -2.66
C ALA A 67 -26.52 10.75 -3.68
N LYS A 68 -26.54 12.01 -4.14
CA LYS A 68 -27.49 12.48 -5.16
C LYS A 68 -27.26 11.77 -6.50
N MET A 69 -26.03 11.73 -6.99
CA MET A 69 -25.70 11.09 -8.27
C MET A 69 -25.94 9.57 -8.24
N GLN A 70 -25.69 8.92 -7.10
CA GLN A 70 -26.01 7.50 -6.91
C GLN A 70 -27.53 7.26 -6.91
N LYS A 71 -28.33 8.14 -6.29
CA LYS A 71 -29.79 8.08 -6.37
C LYS A 71 -30.32 8.28 -7.79
N GLU A 72 -29.61 9.06 -8.59
CA GLU A 72 -29.91 9.26 -10.02
C GLU A 72 -29.47 8.06 -10.90
N GLY A 73 -28.86 7.02 -10.32
CA GLY A 73 -28.42 5.83 -11.06
C GLY A 73 -27.10 6.01 -11.82
N SER A 74 -26.33 7.05 -11.51
CA SER A 74 -25.01 7.25 -12.13
C SER A 74 -24.02 6.18 -11.68
N ALA A 75 -23.22 5.68 -12.63
CA ALA A 75 -22.13 4.75 -12.31
C ALA A 75 -21.02 5.44 -11.52
N ASP A 76 -20.36 4.72 -10.60
CA ASP A 76 -19.29 5.24 -9.75
C ASP A 76 -18.18 5.96 -10.53
N ALA A 77 -17.80 5.43 -11.70
CA ALA A 77 -16.76 6.03 -12.55
C ALA A 77 -17.16 7.42 -13.08
N VAL A 78 -18.43 7.61 -13.41
CA VAL A 78 -18.97 8.90 -13.89
C VAL A 78 -18.97 9.92 -12.76
N ILE A 79 -19.31 9.49 -11.54
CA ILE A 79 -19.27 10.35 -10.36
C ILE A 79 -17.83 10.82 -10.12
N ILE A 80 -16.85 9.92 -10.16
CA ILE A 80 -15.44 10.27 -9.96
C ILE A 80 -14.94 11.23 -11.04
N ASP A 81 -15.26 10.96 -12.31
CA ASP A 81 -14.89 11.83 -13.44
C ASP A 81 -15.46 13.24 -13.28
N GLU A 82 -16.69 13.38 -12.79
CA GLU A 82 -17.29 14.67 -12.48
C GLU A 82 -16.53 15.44 -11.39
N PHE A 83 -16.04 14.75 -10.35
CA PHE A 83 -15.19 15.38 -9.33
C PHE A 83 -13.81 15.76 -9.90
N VAL A 84 -13.21 14.93 -10.75
CA VAL A 84 -11.94 15.22 -11.42
C VAL A 84 -12.06 16.40 -12.38
N LYS A 85 -13.19 16.53 -13.09
CA LYS A 85 -13.47 17.69 -13.96
C LYS A 85 -13.53 19.01 -13.21
N ARG A 86 -14.09 19.02 -11.99
CA ARG A 86 -14.24 20.23 -11.17
C ARG A 86 -12.95 20.62 -10.45
N GLU A 87 -12.31 19.63 -9.83
CA GLU A 87 -11.23 19.86 -8.85
C GLU A 87 -9.83 19.45 -9.39
N GLY A 88 -9.81 18.88 -10.60
CA GLY A 88 -8.60 18.39 -11.28
C GLY A 88 -8.10 17.06 -10.73
N LYS A 89 -6.88 16.68 -11.17
CA LYS A 89 -6.22 15.41 -10.77
C LYS A 89 -5.94 15.30 -9.26
N LYS A 90 -6.06 16.40 -8.51
CA LYS A 90 -5.92 16.43 -7.03
C LYS A 90 -7.12 15.82 -6.30
N ALA A 91 -8.26 15.67 -6.98
CA ALA A 91 -9.47 15.09 -6.43
C ALA A 91 -9.35 13.59 -6.18
N LEU A 92 -8.42 12.90 -6.85
CA LEU A 92 -8.20 11.48 -6.68
C LEU A 92 -7.33 11.24 -5.45
N ALA A 93 -7.77 10.31 -4.59
CA ALA A 93 -7.01 9.89 -3.42
C ALA A 93 -5.69 9.20 -3.81
N GLU A 94 -5.69 8.53 -4.96
CA GLU A 94 -4.50 7.97 -5.58
C GLU A 94 -4.08 8.86 -6.75
N PRO A 95 -2.82 9.34 -6.81
CA PRO A 95 -2.37 10.11 -7.96
C PRO A 95 -2.52 9.25 -9.23
N PRO A 96 -3.17 9.76 -10.29
CA PRO A 96 -3.35 8.98 -11.52
C PRO A 96 -1.99 8.52 -12.04
N ASN A 97 -1.93 7.29 -12.54
CA ASN A 97 -0.73 6.59 -13.01
C ASN A 97 -0.07 7.21 -14.26
N GLU A 98 -0.29 8.49 -14.52
CA GLU A 98 0.22 9.20 -15.68
C GLU A 98 1.51 9.94 -15.32
N GLY A 99 2.63 9.49 -15.89
CA GLY A 99 3.94 10.13 -15.79
C GLY A 99 4.65 9.89 -14.45
N PHE A 100 4.29 10.63 -13.41
CA PHE A 100 5.00 10.59 -12.12
C PHE A 100 4.74 9.32 -11.30
N GLY A 101 3.55 8.70 -11.42
CA GLY A 101 3.26 7.42 -10.74
C GLY A 101 4.11 6.27 -11.26
N ILE A 102 4.37 6.22 -12.57
CA ILE A 102 5.25 5.21 -13.17
C ILE A 102 6.69 5.45 -12.76
N MET A 103 7.16 6.71 -12.71
CA MET A 103 8.51 7.00 -12.23
C MET A 103 8.69 6.68 -10.75
N ALA A 104 7.67 6.90 -9.91
CA ALA A 104 7.70 6.52 -8.50
C ALA A 104 7.84 5.00 -8.31
N LEU A 105 7.22 4.19 -9.18
CA LEU A 105 7.38 2.73 -9.17
C LEU A 105 8.66 2.25 -9.86
N ALA A 106 9.10 2.93 -10.92
CA ALA A 106 10.29 2.56 -11.68
C ALA A 106 11.59 2.89 -10.94
N THR A 107 11.61 3.97 -10.15
CA THR A 107 12.79 4.41 -9.38
C THR A 107 13.35 3.32 -8.45
N PRO A 108 12.56 2.65 -7.58
CA PRO A 108 13.09 1.60 -6.72
C PRO A 108 13.62 0.40 -7.52
N VAL A 109 12.95 -0.01 -8.61
CA VAL A 109 13.41 -1.12 -9.45
C VAL A 109 14.71 -0.76 -10.16
N LEU A 110 14.81 0.45 -10.71
CA LEU A 110 16.03 0.95 -11.37
C LEU A 110 17.18 1.14 -10.37
N ALA A 111 16.91 1.65 -9.17
CA ALA A 111 17.93 1.82 -8.13
C ALA A 111 18.52 0.47 -7.69
N ILE A 112 17.66 -0.53 -7.47
CA ILE A 112 18.09 -1.89 -7.11
C ILE A 112 18.84 -2.54 -8.29
N GLY A 113 18.31 -2.43 -9.51
CA GLY A 113 18.94 -2.97 -10.71
C GLY A 113 20.31 -2.37 -10.99
N ALA A 114 20.45 -1.04 -10.87
CA ALA A 114 21.72 -0.34 -11.03
C ALA A 114 22.72 -0.73 -9.92
N GLY A 115 22.27 -0.83 -8.67
CA GLY A 115 23.09 -1.25 -7.54
C GLY A 115 23.62 -2.67 -7.71
N LEU A 116 22.75 -3.64 -8.00
CA LEU A 116 23.14 -5.03 -8.25
C LEU A 116 24.03 -5.17 -9.49
N GLY A 117 23.74 -4.41 -10.54
CA GLY A 117 24.57 -4.36 -11.75
C GLY A 117 25.99 -3.86 -11.46
N LEU A 118 26.13 -2.78 -10.68
CA LEU A 118 27.43 -2.25 -10.27
C LEU A 118 28.22 -3.24 -9.41
N ILE A 119 27.56 -3.87 -8.43
CA ILE A 119 28.17 -4.87 -7.56
C ILE A 119 28.61 -6.08 -8.38
N GLY A 120 27.75 -6.60 -9.26
CA GLY A 120 28.07 -7.73 -10.14
C GLY A 120 29.21 -7.40 -11.12
N TRP A 121 29.22 -6.20 -11.69
CA TRP A 121 30.31 -5.72 -12.54
C TRP A 121 31.62 -5.59 -11.77
N PHE A 122 31.59 -5.04 -10.55
CA PHE A 122 32.75 -4.92 -9.69
C PHE A 122 33.30 -6.31 -9.32
N PHE A 123 32.45 -7.24 -8.86
CA PHE A 123 32.86 -8.61 -8.60
C PHE A 123 33.43 -9.27 -9.85
N ARG A 124 32.82 -9.11 -11.02
CA ARG A 124 33.34 -9.69 -12.27
C ARG A 124 34.68 -9.07 -12.69
N ARG A 125 34.89 -7.79 -12.43
CA ARG A 125 36.11 -7.04 -12.79
C ARG A 125 37.30 -7.34 -11.88
N TYR A 126 37.03 -7.59 -10.59
CA TYR A 126 38.05 -7.79 -9.54
C TYR A 126 38.21 -9.24 -9.07
N ARG A 127 37.27 -10.13 -9.39
CA ARG A 127 37.43 -11.57 -9.16
C ARG A 127 38.41 -12.10 -10.20
N LYS A 128 39.68 -12.14 -9.82
CA LYS A 128 40.66 -12.99 -10.49
C LYS A 128 40.16 -14.43 -10.38
N PRO A 129 40.12 -15.22 -11.46
CA PRO A 129 39.96 -16.65 -11.30
C PRO A 129 41.10 -17.09 -10.38
N ASN A 130 40.77 -17.63 -9.21
CA ASN A 130 41.74 -18.37 -8.43
C ASN A 130 42.07 -19.59 -9.28
N ALA A 131 43.06 -19.44 -10.16
CA ALA A 131 43.69 -20.57 -10.80
C ALA A 131 44.29 -21.35 -9.63
N VAL A 132 43.63 -22.46 -9.28
CA VAL A 132 44.23 -23.42 -8.37
C VAL A 132 45.50 -23.87 -9.08
N PRO A 133 46.69 -23.60 -8.52
CA PRO A 133 47.91 -24.03 -9.18
C PRO A 133 47.84 -25.54 -9.32
N VAL A 134 47.81 -26.02 -10.56
CA VAL A 134 47.89 -27.44 -10.86
C VAL A 134 49.31 -27.84 -10.52
N MET A 135 49.49 -28.45 -9.35
CA MET A 135 50.76 -29.02 -8.90
C MET A 135 51.18 -30.08 -9.93
N THR A 136 52.44 -30.09 -10.30
CA THR A 136 52.98 -31.14 -11.17
C THR A 136 53.03 -32.48 -10.42
N ASP A 137 52.89 -33.61 -11.12
CA ASP A 137 52.94 -34.94 -10.49
C ASP A 137 54.23 -35.16 -9.69
N GLU A 138 55.33 -34.52 -10.10
CA GLU A 138 56.61 -34.59 -9.41
C GLU A 138 56.61 -33.84 -8.06
N GLU A 139 55.96 -32.67 -8.00
CA GLU A 139 55.79 -31.91 -6.74
C GLU A 139 54.89 -32.66 -5.77
N VAL A 140 53.80 -33.28 -6.26
CA VAL A 140 52.90 -34.09 -5.44
C VAL A 140 53.65 -35.26 -4.81
N ARG A 141 54.47 -36.00 -5.58
CA ARG A 141 55.29 -37.09 -5.04
C ARG A 141 56.27 -36.61 -3.97
N LYS A 142 56.90 -35.46 -4.17
CA LYS A 142 57.83 -34.90 -3.18
C LYS A 142 57.15 -34.57 -1.85
N TYR A 143 55.93 -34.05 -1.89
CA TYR A 143 55.14 -33.82 -0.67
C TYR A 143 54.71 -35.14 -0.03
N GLN A 144 54.33 -36.14 -0.82
CA GLN A 144 54.02 -37.49 -0.35
C GLN A 144 55.20 -38.10 0.42
N ASP A 145 56.41 -38.06 -0.16
CA ASP A 145 57.63 -38.58 0.46
C ASP A 145 57.99 -37.85 1.77
N GLN A 146 57.70 -36.54 1.85
CA GLN A 146 57.89 -35.77 3.08
C GLN A 146 56.90 -36.18 4.17
N ILE A 147 55.63 -36.39 3.82
CA ILE A 147 54.60 -36.85 4.75
C ILE A 147 54.98 -38.23 5.32
N ASP A 148 55.37 -39.16 4.47
CA ASP A 148 55.75 -40.52 4.88
C ASP A 148 56.96 -40.51 5.82
N LYS A 149 57.95 -39.63 5.56
CA LYS A 149 59.14 -39.46 6.40
C LYS A 149 58.84 -38.81 7.75
N GLU A 150 57.83 -37.95 7.83
CA GLU A 150 57.38 -37.37 9.11
C GLU A 150 56.56 -38.39 9.90
N PHE A 151 55.70 -39.17 9.24
CA PHE A 151 54.95 -40.26 9.88
C PHE A 151 55.89 -41.32 10.48
N SER A 152 56.94 -41.72 9.76
CA SER A 152 57.91 -42.72 10.26
C SER A 152 58.75 -42.24 11.45
N LYS A 153 58.70 -40.95 11.81
CA LYS A 153 59.37 -40.39 13.00
C LYS A 153 58.45 -40.32 14.21
N LEU A 154 57.14 -40.47 14.00
CA LEU A 154 56.12 -40.41 15.03
C LEU A 154 55.79 -41.80 15.61
N ASP A 155 56.17 -42.86 14.90
CA ASP A 155 56.23 -44.25 15.37
C ASP A 155 57.59 -44.55 16.03
#